data_AF-A0A2V5SXJ8-F1
#
_entry.id   AF-A0A2V5SXJ8-F1
#
_cell.length_a   1.000
_cell.length_b   1.000
_cell.length_c   1.000
_cell.angle_alpha   90.00
_cell.angle_beta   90.00
_cell.angle_gamma   90.00
#
_symmetry.space_group_name_H-M   'P 1'
#
loop_
_entity.id
_entity.type
_entity.pdbx_description
1 polymer ?
#
loop_
_entity_poly.entity_id
_entity_poly.type
_entity_poly.pdbx_seq_one_letter_code
_entity_poly.pdbx_strand_id
1 'polypeptide(L)'
;MKDFGTEQGGRFFRERALIATPPRAVIGLEAEFNLLINGRRRRPEKVFGDPSRLVRRRMIPRTGKSFQSPAGGAIYFDTGVIEVATPIVELERGCCYRATRLLWEQIRYLRGELDHWGKRHGGNCRLQGFSTHYNFSFPHARKSKLRNATKLAYLLAHILPVPVILLATNRQSSAVGVRPRRTRLEVTADFTPDPALMLATCAFIAGAIETILRWEDFGLRQLNPNEIPRIAPFRLRKHSSRRGWRITADSLGQNPFTSDINAPLWKLRDGRMLSLRAIAAEILTPFRRRIRQVSDSNTLEHITAVFAGDARSLLDFQERPETYDDVGRAIDWGRRTRRWSRSKYEKVIHQVIAREPMRIGQKRYRVDRMNGWYQVDFREVGTRRRRTFNLDELVQLSAAKKRALSASTKRKPVRKRGA
;
A
#
# COMPACT_ATOMS: atom_id res chain seq x y z
N MET A 1 -24.63 -18.56 -59.10
CA MET A 1 -25.93 -18.33 -58.41
C MET A 1 -25.61 -18.18 -56.93
N LYS A 2 -25.64 -16.97 -56.34
CA LYS A 2 -26.83 -16.24 -55.83
C LYS A 2 -27.68 -17.16 -54.93
N ASP A 3 -27.92 -16.87 -53.65
CA ASP A 3 -28.30 -15.55 -53.12
C ASP A 3 -27.63 -15.06 -51.82
N PHE A 4 -27.59 -13.74 -51.75
CA PHE A 4 -27.24 -12.86 -50.64
C PHE A 4 -28.50 -12.52 -49.83
N GLY A 5 -28.36 -12.23 -48.53
CA GLY A 5 -29.43 -11.57 -47.77
C GLY A 5 -29.11 -11.32 -46.29
N THR A 6 -28.21 -10.35 -46.05
CA THR A 6 -28.27 -9.32 -44.98
C THR A 6 -28.89 -9.64 -43.61
N GLU A 7 -28.08 -9.58 -42.54
CA GLU A 7 -28.40 -8.73 -41.39
C GLU A 7 -27.15 -7.98 -40.89
N GLN A 8 -27.34 -6.67 -40.75
CA GLN A 8 -26.34 -5.66 -40.48
C GLN A 8 -25.98 -5.59 -38.98
N GLY A 9 -24.73 -5.24 -38.72
CA GLY A 9 -24.46 -4.10 -37.81
C GLY A 9 -24.75 -4.29 -36.33
N GLY A 10 -23.90 -5.04 -35.65
CA GLY A 10 -23.78 -5.01 -34.19
C GLY A 10 -22.32 -4.92 -33.73
N ARG A 11 -21.57 -3.91 -34.18
CA ARG A 11 -20.25 -3.58 -33.59
C ARG A 11 -20.47 -3.16 -32.14
N PHE A 12 -20.51 -4.12 -31.22
CA PHE A 12 -20.28 -3.88 -29.80
C PHE A 12 -18.82 -3.51 -29.63
N PHE A 13 -18.51 -2.22 -29.81
CA PHE A 13 -17.36 -1.61 -29.18
C PHE A 13 -17.53 -1.81 -27.67
N ARG A 14 -16.88 -2.85 -27.12
CA ARG A 14 -16.46 -2.82 -25.72
C ARG A 14 -15.45 -1.68 -25.63
N GLU A 15 -15.94 -0.46 -25.42
CA GLU A 15 -15.14 0.57 -24.79
C GLU A 15 -14.56 -0.07 -23.52
N ARG A 16 -13.26 -0.41 -23.58
CA ARG A 16 -12.48 -0.65 -22.37
C ARG A 16 -12.55 0.67 -21.62
N ALA A 17 -13.49 0.78 -20.68
CA ALA A 17 -13.60 1.92 -19.80
C ALA A 17 -12.19 2.23 -19.28
N LEU A 18 -11.66 3.38 -19.70
CA LEU A 18 -10.35 3.84 -19.28
C LEU A 18 -10.41 3.90 -17.74
N ILE A 19 -9.75 2.95 -17.08
CA ILE A 19 -9.67 2.93 -15.61
C ILE A 19 -9.04 4.25 -15.20
N ALA A 20 -9.83 5.14 -14.61
CA ALA A 20 -9.35 6.46 -14.27
C ALA A 20 -8.25 6.33 -13.22
N THR A 21 -7.13 6.98 -13.48
CA THR A 21 -6.06 7.17 -12.50
C THR A 21 -6.22 8.54 -11.84
N PRO A 22 -5.93 8.67 -10.55
CA PRO A 22 -5.90 9.96 -9.90
C PRO A 22 -4.88 10.85 -10.64
N PRO A 23 -5.17 12.14 -10.76
CA PRO A 23 -4.20 13.09 -11.27
C PRO A 23 -3.08 13.34 -10.25
N ARG A 24 -3.26 13.03 -8.96
CA ARG A 24 -2.22 13.25 -7.94
C ARG A 24 -1.45 11.97 -7.61
N ALA A 25 -0.25 12.14 -7.04
CA ALA A 25 0.51 11.03 -6.51
C ALA A 25 -0.22 10.42 -5.29
N VAL A 26 -0.23 9.09 -5.22
CA VAL A 26 -0.92 8.34 -4.17
C VAL A 26 -0.10 7.13 -3.74
N ILE A 27 -0.37 6.66 -2.53
CA ILE A 27 0.19 5.46 -1.92
C ILE A 27 -0.94 4.52 -1.49
N GLY A 28 -0.69 3.21 -1.54
CA GLY A 28 -1.51 2.19 -0.88
C GLY A 28 -0.63 1.02 -0.43
N LEU A 29 -1.06 0.32 0.61
CA LEU A 29 -0.39 -0.89 1.09
C LEU A 29 -1.31 -2.10 0.91
N GLU A 30 -0.71 -3.26 0.70
CA GLU A 30 -1.39 -4.54 0.64
C GLU A 30 -0.63 -5.53 1.55
N ALA A 31 -1.34 -6.43 2.21
CA ALA A 31 -0.75 -7.52 2.97
C ALA A 31 -1.46 -8.83 2.66
N GLU A 32 -0.66 -9.88 2.48
CA GLU A 32 -1.11 -11.24 2.20
C GLU A 32 -0.88 -12.11 3.43
N PHE A 33 -1.83 -13.02 3.68
CA PHE A 33 -1.81 -13.92 4.82
C PHE A 33 -2.15 -15.36 4.43
N ASN A 34 -1.39 -16.30 4.97
CA ASN A 34 -1.83 -17.69 5.04
C ASN A 34 -2.92 -17.82 6.11
N LEU A 35 -3.99 -18.54 5.78
CA LEU A 35 -5.02 -18.91 6.74
C LEU A 35 -4.64 -20.25 7.38
N LEU A 36 -4.56 -20.28 8.71
CA LEU A 36 -4.47 -21.51 9.48
C LEU A 36 -5.79 -21.74 10.22
N ILE A 37 -6.30 -22.98 10.17
CA ILE A 37 -7.44 -23.43 10.98
C ILE A 37 -7.00 -24.67 11.73
N ASN A 38 -7.05 -24.61 13.06
CA ASN A 38 -6.58 -25.67 13.96
C ASN A 38 -5.14 -26.10 13.61
N GLY A 39 -4.26 -25.11 13.42
CA GLY A 39 -2.84 -25.32 13.08
C GLY A 39 -2.54 -25.76 11.65
N ARG A 40 -3.57 -26.04 10.82
CA ARG A 40 -3.38 -26.49 9.44
C ARG A 40 -3.62 -25.36 8.45
N ARG A 41 -2.71 -25.18 7.49
CA ARG A 41 -2.90 -24.23 6.38
C ARG A 41 -4.12 -24.62 5.55
N ARG A 42 -5.01 -23.66 5.30
CA ARG A 42 -6.21 -23.83 4.48
C ARG A 42 -6.27 -22.75 3.41
N ARG A 43 -6.89 -23.08 2.28
CA ARG A 43 -7.16 -22.13 1.20
C ARG A 43 -8.46 -21.35 1.53
N PRO A 44 -8.42 -20.02 1.66
CA PRO A 44 -9.60 -19.24 2.04
C PRO A 44 -10.78 -19.40 1.07
N GLU A 45 -10.51 -19.52 -0.22
CA GLU A 45 -11.53 -19.74 -1.25
C GLU A 45 -12.22 -21.11 -1.14
N LYS A 46 -11.57 -22.10 -0.51
CA LYS A 46 -12.18 -23.41 -0.26
C LYS A 46 -12.97 -23.44 1.05
N VAL A 47 -12.57 -22.66 2.04
CA VAL A 47 -13.24 -22.60 3.35
C VAL A 47 -14.46 -21.69 3.28
N PHE A 48 -14.31 -20.50 2.70
CA PHE A 48 -15.33 -19.46 2.72
C PHE A 48 -15.97 -19.25 1.35
N GLY A 49 -15.35 -19.68 0.25
CA GLY A 49 -15.76 -19.32 -1.11
C GLY A 49 -15.24 -17.94 -1.50
N ASP A 50 -15.84 -16.88 -0.94
CA ASP A 50 -15.45 -15.49 -1.18
C ASP A 50 -15.56 -14.65 0.11
N PRO A 51 -14.93 -13.45 0.16
CA PRO A 51 -14.91 -12.64 1.37
C PRO A 51 -16.27 -12.29 1.96
N SER A 52 -17.33 -12.22 1.14
CA SER A 52 -18.69 -11.86 1.60
C SER A 52 -19.33 -12.90 2.50
N ARG A 53 -18.82 -14.13 2.48
CA ARG A 53 -19.27 -15.23 3.35
C ARG A 53 -18.49 -15.29 4.67
N LEU A 54 -17.33 -14.63 4.75
CA LEU A 54 -16.56 -14.46 5.99
C LEU A 54 -16.99 -13.21 6.75
N VAL A 55 -17.08 -12.06 6.06
CA VAL A 55 -17.35 -10.77 6.69
C VAL A 55 -18.84 -10.59 6.93
N ARG A 56 -19.23 -10.42 8.21
CA ARG A 56 -20.65 -10.32 8.61
C ARG A 56 -21.37 -9.08 8.08
N ARG A 57 -20.68 -7.94 8.03
CA ARG A 57 -21.28 -6.70 7.52
C ARG A 57 -21.25 -6.69 6.00
N ARG A 58 -22.35 -6.27 5.39
CA ARG A 58 -22.48 -6.22 3.92
C ARG A 58 -21.36 -5.38 3.29
N MET A 59 -20.59 -5.98 2.39
CA MET A 59 -19.48 -5.34 1.68
C MET A 59 -19.86 -4.80 0.30
N ILE A 60 -19.21 -3.72 -0.14
CA ILE A 60 -19.50 -3.12 -1.44
C ILE A 60 -18.74 -3.95 -2.47
N PRO A 61 -19.39 -4.48 -3.51
CA PRO A 61 -18.66 -5.23 -4.54
C PRO A 61 -17.62 -4.33 -5.21
N ARG A 62 -16.47 -4.91 -5.55
CA ARG A 62 -15.46 -4.25 -6.38
C ARG A 62 -15.39 -4.93 -7.74
N THR A 63 -14.68 -4.33 -8.69
CA THR A 63 -14.33 -5.01 -9.94
C THR A 63 -13.47 -6.25 -9.64
N GLY A 64 -13.84 -7.40 -10.24
CA GLY A 64 -13.19 -8.69 -9.98
C GLY A 64 -13.75 -9.42 -8.76
N LYS A 65 -12.90 -10.21 -8.08
CA LYS A 65 -13.27 -11.02 -6.91
C LYS A 65 -13.08 -10.30 -5.56
N SER A 66 -12.82 -9.00 -5.60
CA SER A 66 -12.56 -8.20 -4.39
C SER A 66 -13.81 -7.50 -3.87
N PHE A 67 -13.77 -7.17 -2.58
CA PHE A 67 -14.84 -6.48 -1.89
C PHE A 67 -14.29 -5.31 -1.09
N GLN A 68 -15.05 -4.23 -1.01
CA GLN A 68 -14.74 -3.12 -0.13
C GLN A 68 -15.15 -3.49 1.29
N SER A 69 -14.15 -3.62 2.16
CA SER A 69 -14.28 -3.93 3.57
C SER A 69 -14.97 -2.78 4.34
N PRO A 70 -15.74 -3.08 5.40
CA PRO A 70 -16.29 -2.10 6.32
C PRO A 70 -15.23 -1.29 7.08
N ALA A 71 -14.00 -1.80 7.18
CA ALA A 71 -12.86 -1.03 7.70
C ALA A 71 -12.21 -0.09 6.66
N GLY A 72 -12.77 -0.02 5.44
CA GLY A 72 -12.49 1.04 4.48
C GLY A 72 -11.51 0.68 3.38
N GLY A 73 -10.81 -0.44 3.42
CA GLY A 73 -9.98 -0.91 2.30
C GLY A 73 -10.63 -2.05 1.50
N ALA A 74 -9.84 -2.84 0.78
CA ALA A 74 -10.32 -4.01 0.05
C ALA A 74 -9.91 -5.33 0.74
N ILE A 75 -10.68 -6.38 0.50
CA ILE A 75 -10.37 -7.76 0.87
C ILE A 75 -10.66 -8.69 -0.32
N TYR A 76 -9.80 -9.67 -0.54
CA TYR A 76 -10.01 -10.75 -1.50
C TYR A 76 -9.20 -12.01 -1.15
N PHE A 77 -9.57 -13.12 -1.78
CA PHE A 77 -8.80 -14.36 -1.73
C PHE A 77 -8.12 -14.55 -3.08
N ASP A 78 -6.80 -14.67 -3.08
CA ASP A 78 -6.01 -14.93 -4.26
C ASP A 78 -5.02 -16.06 -3.99
N THR A 79 -4.98 -17.06 -4.88
CA THR A 79 -3.96 -18.11 -4.87
C THR A 79 -3.72 -18.77 -3.49
N GLY A 80 -4.78 -18.96 -2.70
CA GLY A 80 -4.71 -19.61 -1.39
C GLY A 80 -4.29 -18.71 -0.21
N VAL A 81 -4.21 -17.39 -0.40
CA VAL A 81 -3.99 -16.40 0.67
C VAL A 81 -5.20 -15.47 0.83
N ILE A 82 -5.34 -14.89 2.02
CA ILE A 82 -6.22 -13.73 2.25
C ILE A 82 -5.40 -12.48 2.00
N GLU A 83 -5.86 -11.61 1.12
CA GLU A 83 -5.23 -10.31 0.90
C GLU A 83 -6.13 -9.18 1.39
N VAL A 84 -5.53 -8.23 2.11
CA VAL A 84 -6.17 -6.96 2.47
C VAL A 84 -5.36 -5.81 1.90
N ALA A 85 -6.06 -4.84 1.33
CA ALA A 85 -5.47 -3.64 0.74
C ALA A 85 -6.04 -2.39 1.41
N THR A 86 -5.23 -1.35 1.58
CA THR A 86 -5.70 -0.04 2.03
C THR A 86 -6.52 0.64 0.93
N PRO A 87 -7.42 1.58 1.26
CA PRO A 87 -7.78 2.58 0.27
C PRO A 87 -6.52 3.38 -0.11
N ILE A 88 -6.55 4.04 -1.28
CA ILE A 88 -5.46 4.94 -1.64
C ILE A 88 -5.43 6.16 -0.73
N VAL A 89 -4.22 6.63 -0.43
CA VAL A 89 -3.95 7.83 0.34
C VAL A 89 -3.15 8.79 -0.55
N GLU A 90 -3.51 10.06 -0.51
CA GLU A 90 -2.77 11.13 -1.18
C GLU A 90 -1.33 11.17 -0.65
N LEU A 91 -0.35 11.28 -1.55
CA LEU A 91 1.07 11.38 -1.19
C LEU A 91 1.38 12.81 -0.68
N GLU A 92 0.86 13.11 0.51
CA GLU A 92 1.04 14.34 1.28
C GLU A 92 1.71 14.01 2.63
N ARG A 93 2.14 15.02 3.39
CA ARG A 93 2.74 14.80 4.72
C ARG A 93 1.83 13.94 5.62
N GLY A 94 2.42 12.92 6.24
CA GLY A 94 1.74 11.91 7.06
C GLY A 94 1.09 10.77 6.26
N CYS A 95 1.28 10.68 4.94
CA CYS A 95 0.69 9.63 4.10
C CYS A 95 1.12 8.22 4.54
N CYS A 96 2.40 8.03 4.89
CA CYS A 96 2.95 6.74 5.27
C CYS A 96 2.32 6.23 6.57
N TYR A 97 2.12 7.12 7.54
CA TYR A 97 1.38 6.81 8.77
C TYR A 97 -0.06 6.42 8.46
N ARG A 98 -0.77 7.20 7.65
CA ARG A 98 -2.17 6.91 7.31
C ARG A 98 -2.31 5.56 6.60
N ALA A 99 -1.44 5.26 5.64
CA ALA A 99 -1.46 4.01 4.91
C ALA A 99 -1.16 2.82 5.84
N THR A 100 -0.14 2.94 6.70
CA THR A 100 0.19 1.91 7.70
C THR A 100 -0.95 1.69 8.69
N ARG A 101 -1.53 2.78 9.22
CA ARG A 101 -2.71 2.74 10.10
C ARG A 101 -3.89 2.02 9.45
N LEU A 102 -4.22 2.41 8.22
CA LEU A 102 -5.33 1.82 7.48
C LEU A 102 -5.12 0.31 7.24
N LEU A 103 -3.89 -0.12 6.97
CA LEU A 103 -3.61 -1.55 6.77
C LEU A 103 -3.83 -2.34 8.06
N TRP A 104 -3.31 -1.86 9.19
CA TRP A 104 -3.48 -2.52 10.48
C TRP A 104 -4.92 -2.45 11.00
N GLU A 105 -5.67 -1.39 10.72
CA GLU A 105 -7.12 -1.33 11.00
C GLU A 105 -7.88 -2.40 10.21
N GLN A 106 -7.51 -2.63 8.95
CA GLN A 106 -8.07 -3.67 8.10
C GLN A 106 -7.72 -5.08 8.61
N ILE A 107 -6.46 -5.30 9.01
CA ILE A 107 -5.99 -6.55 9.63
C ILE A 107 -6.76 -6.82 10.92
N ARG A 108 -6.91 -5.82 11.80
CA ARG A 108 -7.68 -5.94 13.04
C ARG A 108 -9.13 -6.32 12.77
N TYR A 109 -9.74 -5.68 11.78
CA TYR A 109 -11.12 -5.97 11.40
C TYR A 109 -11.26 -7.42 10.91
N LEU A 110 -10.38 -7.86 10.01
CA LEU A 110 -10.35 -9.25 9.52
C LEU A 110 -10.14 -10.26 10.65
N ARG A 111 -9.22 -9.98 11.58
CA ARG A 111 -9.00 -10.82 12.77
C ARG A 111 -10.28 -11.02 13.57
N GLY A 112 -11.04 -9.95 13.81
CA GLY A 112 -12.32 -10.04 14.51
C GLY A 112 -13.38 -10.85 13.77
N GLU A 113 -13.44 -10.78 12.43
CA GLU A 113 -14.34 -11.63 11.63
C GLU A 113 -13.92 -13.11 11.69
N LEU A 114 -12.61 -13.40 11.66
CA LEU A 114 -12.08 -14.76 11.80
C LEU A 114 -12.30 -15.34 13.21
N ASP A 115 -12.13 -14.54 14.26
CA ASP A 115 -12.42 -14.97 15.63
C ASP A 115 -13.89 -15.32 15.81
N HIS A 116 -14.78 -14.50 15.26
CA HIS A 116 -16.21 -14.76 15.28
C HIS A 116 -16.56 -16.04 14.50
N TRP A 117 -15.99 -16.20 13.30
CA TRP A 117 -16.21 -17.39 12.49
C TRP A 117 -15.71 -18.66 13.19
N GLY A 118 -14.49 -18.61 13.76
CA GLY A 118 -13.89 -19.72 14.49
C GLY A 118 -14.72 -20.15 15.69
N LYS A 119 -15.20 -19.20 16.50
CA LYS A 119 -16.11 -19.48 17.63
C LYS A 119 -17.38 -20.20 17.18
N ARG A 120 -17.98 -19.81 16.04
CA ARG A 120 -19.20 -20.45 15.53
C ARG A 120 -18.98 -21.87 15.02
N HIS A 121 -17.77 -22.21 14.57
CA HIS A 121 -17.48 -23.49 13.92
C HIS A 121 -16.55 -24.38 14.76
N GLY A 122 -16.36 -24.05 16.06
CA GLY A 122 -15.52 -24.83 16.97
C GLY A 122 -14.05 -24.90 16.54
N GLY A 123 -13.53 -23.85 15.89
CA GLY A 123 -12.18 -23.83 15.33
C GLY A 123 -11.36 -22.60 15.75
N ASN A 124 -10.04 -22.79 15.87
CA ASN A 124 -9.10 -21.69 16.04
C ASN A 124 -8.54 -21.26 14.69
N CYS A 125 -8.87 -20.04 14.26
CA CYS A 125 -8.33 -19.43 13.05
C CYS A 125 -7.11 -18.57 13.40
N ARG A 126 -6.03 -18.64 12.61
CA ARG A 126 -4.87 -17.73 12.70
C ARG A 126 -4.54 -17.16 11.32
N LEU A 127 -4.03 -15.93 11.32
CA LEU A 127 -3.42 -15.31 10.15
C LEU A 127 -1.91 -15.41 10.32
N GLN A 128 -1.24 -16.11 9.42
CA GLN A 128 0.22 -16.07 9.34
C GLN A 128 0.62 -15.10 8.24
N GLY A 129 1.55 -14.19 8.53
CA GLY A 129 2.14 -13.27 7.57
C GLY A 129 2.64 -14.00 6.32
N PHE A 130 2.56 -13.34 5.17
CA PHE A 130 3.15 -13.88 3.94
C PHE A 130 3.93 -12.81 3.18
N SER A 131 3.32 -11.66 2.93
CA SER A 131 4.00 -10.56 2.23
C SER A 131 3.39 -9.21 2.57
N THR A 132 4.13 -8.14 2.29
CA THR A 132 3.61 -6.77 2.26
C THR A 132 4.04 -6.09 0.96
N HIS A 133 3.08 -5.43 0.31
CA HIS A 133 3.29 -4.70 -0.93
C HIS A 133 3.07 -3.20 -0.71
N TYR A 134 4.08 -2.41 -1.05
CA TYR A 134 4.07 -0.95 -0.99
C TYR A 134 3.85 -0.41 -2.40
N ASN A 135 2.65 0.11 -2.65
CA ASN A 135 2.24 0.58 -3.97
C ASN A 135 2.25 2.11 -4.05
N PHE A 136 2.89 2.65 -5.09
CA PHE A 136 3.00 4.10 -5.29
C PHE A 136 2.67 4.49 -6.74
N SER A 137 1.80 5.47 -6.93
CA SER A 137 1.46 5.99 -8.26
C SER A 137 1.90 7.44 -8.39
N PHE A 138 2.53 7.77 -9.54
CA PHE A 138 3.08 9.10 -9.84
C PHE A 138 2.68 9.53 -11.26
N PRO A 139 1.43 9.98 -11.45
CA PRO A 139 0.85 10.26 -12.77
C PRO A 139 1.58 11.37 -13.55
N HIS A 140 2.20 12.34 -12.86
CA HIS A 140 2.85 13.52 -13.46
C HIS A 140 4.38 13.42 -13.59
N ALA A 141 4.98 12.25 -13.41
CA ALA A 141 6.43 12.12 -13.62
C ALA A 141 6.78 12.39 -15.08
N ARG A 142 7.68 13.36 -15.37
CA ARG A 142 8.17 13.66 -16.74
C ARG A 142 8.62 12.38 -17.42
N LYS A 143 7.94 11.98 -18.50
CA LYS A 143 8.22 10.74 -19.24
C LYS A 143 9.15 11.03 -20.41
N SER A 144 10.19 10.20 -20.55
CA SER A 144 11.08 10.19 -21.71
C SER A 144 11.65 8.78 -21.91
N LYS A 145 12.41 8.54 -22.99
CA LYS A 145 13.14 7.26 -23.19
C LYS A 145 14.04 6.91 -21.99
N LEU A 146 14.57 7.92 -21.31
CA LEU A 146 15.43 7.79 -20.13
C LEU A 146 14.66 7.83 -18.80
N ARG A 147 13.38 8.23 -18.83
CA ARG A 147 12.52 8.39 -17.65
C ARG A 147 11.20 7.64 -17.82
N ASN A 148 11.17 6.37 -17.42
CA ASN A 148 9.96 5.55 -17.44
C ASN A 148 9.90 4.61 -16.23
N ALA A 149 8.72 4.04 -15.98
CA ALA A 149 8.47 3.19 -14.81
C ALA A 149 9.40 1.97 -14.74
N THR A 150 9.75 1.38 -15.88
CA THR A 150 10.67 0.23 -15.94
C THR A 150 12.08 0.62 -15.52
N LYS A 151 12.62 1.73 -16.05
CA LYS A 151 13.94 2.24 -15.65
C LYS A 151 13.97 2.70 -14.19
N LEU A 152 12.92 3.37 -13.73
CA LEU A 152 12.76 3.75 -12.32
C LEU A 152 12.78 2.52 -11.41
N ALA A 153 12.00 1.51 -11.74
CA ALA A 153 11.95 0.26 -10.97
C ALA A 153 13.30 -0.48 -11.00
N TYR A 154 14.02 -0.47 -12.13
CA TYR A 154 15.35 -1.05 -12.23
C TYR A 154 16.34 -0.33 -11.32
N LEU A 155 16.41 1.00 -11.40
CA LEU A 155 17.27 1.82 -10.55
C LEU A 155 16.95 1.61 -9.06
N LEU A 156 15.67 1.64 -8.69
CA LEU A 156 15.23 1.40 -7.32
C LEU A 156 15.58 0.00 -6.82
N ALA A 157 15.61 -1.00 -7.71
CA ALA A 157 16.06 -2.35 -7.36
C ALA A 157 17.57 -2.44 -7.03
N HIS A 158 18.34 -1.39 -7.33
CA HIS A 158 19.73 -1.25 -6.87
C HIS A 158 19.88 -0.44 -5.57
N ILE A 159 18.85 0.31 -5.16
CA ILE A 159 18.91 1.27 -4.05
C ILE A 159 18.13 0.75 -2.83
N LEU A 160 16.88 0.35 -3.04
CA LEU A 160 15.94 0.00 -1.97
C LEU A 160 16.28 -1.29 -1.20
N PRO A 161 16.86 -2.36 -1.78
CA PRO A 161 16.91 -3.64 -1.11
C PRO A 161 17.58 -3.62 0.27
N VAL A 162 18.76 -3.02 0.42
CA VAL A 162 19.49 -3.04 1.70
C VAL A 162 18.69 -2.34 2.82
N PRO A 163 18.19 -1.11 2.65
CA PRO A 163 17.29 -0.47 3.61
C PRO A 163 16.02 -1.29 3.90
N VAL A 164 15.36 -1.83 2.87
CA VAL A 164 14.10 -2.58 3.04
C VAL A 164 14.34 -3.93 3.73
N ILE A 165 15.49 -4.58 3.49
CA ILE A 165 15.89 -5.80 4.21
C ILE A 165 15.94 -5.51 5.72
N LEU A 166 16.64 -4.46 6.13
CA LEU A 166 16.73 -4.10 7.55
C LEU A 166 15.39 -3.67 8.17
N LEU A 167 14.52 -3.00 7.41
CA LEU A 167 13.27 -2.46 7.95
C LEU A 167 12.07 -3.42 7.87
N ALA A 168 12.07 -4.40 6.95
CA ALA A 168 10.85 -5.15 6.64
C ALA A 168 11.00 -6.68 6.63
N THR A 169 12.24 -7.19 6.71
CA THR A 169 12.50 -8.63 6.52
C THR A 169 13.03 -9.28 7.80
N ASN A 170 12.99 -10.61 7.85
CA ASN A 170 13.46 -11.45 8.94
C ASN A 170 14.35 -12.58 8.40
N ARG A 171 14.87 -13.43 9.29
CA ARG A 171 15.80 -14.52 8.95
C ARG A 171 15.26 -15.55 7.94
N GLN A 172 13.93 -15.66 7.81
CA GLN A 172 13.25 -16.58 6.90
C GLN A 172 12.77 -15.90 5.60
N SER A 173 13.02 -14.60 5.43
CA SER A 173 12.59 -13.88 4.24
C SER A 173 13.34 -14.38 2.99
N SER A 174 12.63 -14.42 1.86
CA SER A 174 13.15 -15.00 0.62
C SER A 174 13.64 -13.97 -0.38
N ALA A 175 13.04 -12.77 -0.39
CA ALA A 175 13.37 -11.74 -1.34
C ALA A 175 12.84 -10.36 -0.94
N VAL A 176 13.50 -9.32 -1.47
CA VAL A 176 12.92 -7.98 -1.63
C VAL A 176 12.80 -7.68 -3.12
N GLY A 177 11.62 -7.23 -3.55
CA GLY A 177 11.28 -7.02 -4.96
C GLY A 177 10.89 -5.59 -5.29
N VAL A 178 11.19 -5.17 -6.52
CA VAL A 178 10.74 -3.89 -7.09
C VAL A 178 10.15 -4.15 -8.48
N ARG A 179 8.90 -3.72 -8.67
CA ARG A 179 8.10 -4.10 -9.83
C ARG A 179 7.49 -2.86 -10.47
N PRO A 180 7.73 -2.64 -11.78
CA PRO A 180 6.98 -1.65 -12.52
C PRO A 180 5.57 -2.18 -12.81
N ARG A 181 4.59 -1.29 -12.73
CA ARG A 181 3.25 -1.44 -13.28
C ARG A 181 2.98 -0.29 -14.23
N ARG A 182 1.91 -0.38 -15.02
CA ARG A 182 1.58 0.61 -16.07
C ARG A 182 1.60 2.06 -15.55
N THR A 183 1.06 2.30 -14.36
CA THR A 183 0.91 3.64 -13.75
C THR A 183 1.39 3.72 -12.30
N ARG A 184 2.02 2.65 -11.79
CA ARG A 184 2.48 2.56 -10.41
C ARG A 184 3.78 1.77 -10.29
N LEU A 185 4.47 1.97 -9.20
CA LEU A 185 5.57 1.13 -8.71
C LEU A 185 5.04 0.29 -7.55
N GLU A 186 5.52 -0.94 -7.44
CA GLU A 186 5.26 -1.82 -6.31
C GLU A 186 6.59 -2.31 -5.75
N VAL A 187 6.79 -2.15 -4.45
CA VAL A 187 7.90 -2.75 -3.71
C VAL A 187 7.32 -3.85 -2.84
N THR A 188 7.93 -5.04 -2.88
CA THR A 188 7.43 -6.22 -2.17
C THR A 188 8.49 -6.70 -1.18
N ALA A 189 8.08 -6.97 0.05
CA ALA A 189 8.90 -7.62 1.06
C ALA A 189 8.07 -8.67 1.78
N ASP A 190 8.71 -9.37 2.70
CA ASP A 190 8.03 -10.22 3.66
C ASP A 190 7.02 -9.41 4.51
N PHE A 191 6.06 -10.07 5.15
CA PHE A 191 5.16 -9.37 6.07
C PHE A 191 5.95 -8.83 7.27
N THR A 192 5.70 -7.57 7.65
CA THR A 192 6.35 -6.93 8.79
C THR A 192 5.38 -6.88 9.98
N PRO A 193 5.45 -7.79 10.97
CA PRO A 193 4.54 -7.83 12.11
C PRO A 193 4.85 -6.77 13.18
N ASP A 194 5.31 -5.59 12.75
CA ASP A 194 5.63 -4.43 13.58
C ASP A 194 5.18 -3.16 12.84
N PRO A 195 4.18 -2.42 13.38
CA PRO A 195 3.69 -1.20 12.75
C PRO A 195 4.73 -0.08 12.61
N ALA A 196 5.70 0.03 13.52
CA ALA A 196 6.73 1.07 13.49
C ALA A 196 7.76 0.78 12.38
N LEU A 197 8.20 -0.47 12.25
CA LEU A 197 9.06 -0.93 11.17
C LEU A 197 8.36 -0.88 9.81
N MET A 198 7.06 -1.23 9.75
CA MET A 198 6.27 -1.08 8.52
C MET A 198 6.13 0.39 8.10
N LEU A 199 5.89 1.29 9.07
CA LEU A 199 5.88 2.74 8.84
C LEU A 199 7.23 3.26 8.35
N ALA A 200 8.32 2.84 9.01
CA ALA A 200 9.68 3.19 8.63
C ALA A 200 10.00 2.74 7.19
N THR A 201 9.65 1.50 6.84
CA THR A 201 9.78 0.96 5.48
C THR A 201 9.01 1.81 4.47
N CYS A 202 7.74 2.08 4.77
CA CYS A 202 6.85 2.88 3.93
C CYS A 202 7.42 4.29 3.69
N ALA A 203 7.89 4.95 4.76
CA ALA A 203 8.47 6.28 4.70
C ALA A 203 9.80 6.33 3.94
N PHE A 204 10.67 5.33 4.14
CA PHE A 204 11.92 5.21 3.41
C PHE A 204 11.66 5.08 1.90
N ILE A 205 10.79 4.14 1.49
CA ILE A 205 10.46 3.92 0.08
C ILE A 205 9.84 5.19 -0.53
N ALA A 206 8.88 5.81 0.16
CA ALA A 206 8.23 7.04 -0.31
C ALA A 206 9.25 8.17 -0.53
N GLY A 207 10.12 8.41 0.47
CA GLY A 207 11.16 9.44 0.40
C GLY A 207 12.20 9.17 -0.69
N ALA A 208 12.63 7.91 -0.85
CA ALA A 208 13.56 7.52 -1.89
C ALA A 208 12.97 7.72 -3.29
N ILE A 209 11.74 7.26 -3.53
CA ILE A 209 11.09 7.43 -4.83
C ILE A 209 10.89 8.92 -5.15
N GLU A 210 10.36 9.71 -4.21
CA GLU A 210 10.14 11.14 -4.45
C GLU A 210 11.44 11.93 -4.67
N THR A 211 12.56 11.45 -4.13
CA THR A 211 13.89 12.02 -4.40
C THR A 211 14.36 11.65 -5.80
N ILE A 212 14.32 10.35 -6.14
CA ILE A 212 14.80 9.85 -7.45
C ILE A 212 13.96 10.38 -8.60
N LEU A 213 12.66 10.62 -8.40
CA LEU A 213 11.81 11.26 -9.41
C LEU A 213 12.32 12.66 -9.81
N ARG A 214 13.19 13.29 -9.02
CA ARG A 214 13.81 14.59 -9.30
C ARG A 214 15.19 14.48 -9.95
N TRP A 215 15.80 13.30 -10.00
CA TRP A 215 17.06 13.08 -10.71
C TRP A 215 16.89 13.35 -12.20
N GLU A 216 17.98 13.56 -12.93
CA GLU A 216 17.95 13.86 -14.36
C GLU A 216 17.34 12.71 -15.18
N ASP A 217 17.85 11.49 -14.97
CA ASP A 217 17.38 10.26 -15.59
C ASP A 217 17.30 9.10 -14.57
N PHE A 218 16.85 7.91 -15.02
CA PHE A 218 16.74 6.72 -14.18
C PHE A 218 17.78 5.63 -14.54
N GLY A 219 18.97 6.04 -15.01
CA GLY A 219 20.09 5.18 -15.30
C GLY A 219 20.99 4.95 -14.07
N LEU A 220 21.70 3.82 -14.05
CA LEU A 220 22.61 3.48 -12.93
C LEU A 220 23.80 4.43 -12.79
N ARG A 221 24.11 5.22 -13.82
CA ARG A 221 25.12 6.29 -13.75
C ARG A 221 24.80 7.33 -12.68
N GLN A 222 23.52 7.48 -12.33
CA GLN A 222 23.06 8.41 -11.29
C GLN A 222 23.46 7.96 -9.87
N LEU A 223 23.89 6.71 -9.67
CA LEU A 223 24.27 6.22 -8.34
C LEU A 223 25.51 6.93 -7.78
N ASN A 224 26.56 7.12 -8.59
CA ASN A 224 27.81 7.73 -8.10
C ASN A 224 27.63 9.23 -7.77
N PRO A 225 27.01 10.08 -8.64
CA PRO A 225 26.80 11.50 -8.31
C PRO A 225 25.85 11.73 -7.14
N ASN A 226 25.05 10.73 -6.77
CA ASN A 226 24.16 10.78 -5.61
C ASN A 226 24.69 9.95 -4.43
N GLU A 227 25.99 9.61 -4.45
CA GLU A 227 26.71 8.96 -3.35
C GLU A 227 26.05 7.66 -2.87
N ILE A 228 25.42 6.91 -3.77
CA ILE A 228 24.80 5.64 -3.42
C ILE A 228 25.85 4.52 -3.45
N PRO A 229 26.13 3.85 -2.32
CA PRO A 229 27.10 2.76 -2.28
C PRO A 229 26.64 1.57 -3.13
N ARG A 230 27.60 0.84 -3.71
CA ARG A 230 27.34 -0.27 -4.61
C ARG A 230 28.08 -1.52 -4.17
N ILE A 231 27.33 -2.52 -3.73
CA ILE A 231 27.87 -3.85 -3.37
C ILE A 231 28.43 -4.55 -4.62
N ALA A 232 29.51 -5.31 -4.44
CA ALA A 232 30.11 -6.17 -5.44
C ALA A 232 30.56 -7.51 -4.80
N PRO A 233 30.13 -8.68 -5.32
CA PRO A 233 29.25 -8.86 -6.47
C PRO A 233 27.80 -8.45 -6.15
N PHE A 234 27.07 -8.00 -7.18
CA PHE A 234 25.65 -7.68 -7.09
C PHE A 234 24.91 -8.32 -8.26
N ARG A 235 23.94 -9.17 -7.95
CA ARG A 235 23.14 -9.90 -8.94
C ARG A 235 21.65 -9.66 -8.73
N LEU A 236 21.08 -8.91 -9.66
CA LEU A 236 19.64 -8.69 -9.68
C LEU A 236 18.93 -9.85 -10.39
N ARG A 237 17.97 -10.48 -9.72
CA ARG A 237 17.19 -11.58 -10.30
C ARG A 237 15.91 -11.03 -10.95
N LYS A 238 15.57 -11.47 -12.16
CA LYS A 238 14.24 -11.22 -12.73
C LYS A 238 13.20 -11.93 -11.88
N HIS A 239 12.03 -11.32 -11.73
CA HIS A 239 10.91 -11.98 -11.06
C HIS A 239 10.42 -13.16 -11.92
N SER A 240 10.23 -14.33 -11.30
CA SER A 240 9.99 -15.60 -12.01
C SER A 240 8.70 -15.62 -12.84
N SER A 241 7.62 -15.04 -12.31
CA SER A 241 6.28 -15.06 -12.96
C SER A 241 5.77 -13.69 -13.40
N ARG A 242 6.53 -12.61 -13.20
CA ARG A 242 6.02 -11.23 -13.30
C ARG A 242 7.10 -10.29 -13.85
N ARG A 243 6.70 -9.08 -14.27
CA ARG A 243 7.65 -8.01 -14.59
C ARG A 243 8.25 -7.44 -13.29
N GLY A 244 9.56 -7.18 -13.32
CA GLY A 244 10.30 -6.57 -12.22
C GLY A 244 11.52 -7.39 -11.81
N TRP A 245 12.08 -7.00 -10.67
CA TRP A 245 13.35 -7.50 -10.18
C TRP A 245 13.31 -7.79 -8.69
N ARG A 246 14.22 -8.64 -8.22
CA ARG A 246 14.36 -9.00 -6.82
C ARG A 246 15.81 -9.25 -6.44
N ILE A 247 16.08 -9.00 -5.16
CA ILE A 247 17.29 -9.44 -4.46
C ILE A 247 16.91 -10.65 -3.61
N THR A 248 17.70 -11.71 -3.73
CA THR A 248 17.55 -13.01 -3.05
C THR A 248 18.80 -13.30 -2.20
N ALA A 249 18.82 -14.46 -1.53
CA ALA A 249 19.93 -14.88 -0.67
C ALA A 249 21.32 -14.83 -1.34
N ASP A 250 21.40 -15.01 -2.65
CA ASP A 250 22.65 -15.06 -3.42
C ASP A 250 22.98 -13.74 -4.15
N SER A 251 22.17 -12.70 -3.96
CA SER A 251 22.25 -11.48 -4.76
C SER A 251 23.39 -10.54 -4.36
N LEU A 252 23.88 -10.60 -3.12
CA LEU A 252 24.83 -9.63 -2.56
C LEU A 252 26.18 -10.25 -2.19
N GLY A 253 26.52 -11.43 -2.72
CA GLY A 253 27.72 -12.20 -2.39
C GLY A 253 27.63 -12.96 -1.06
N GLN A 254 26.94 -12.41 -0.07
CA GLN A 254 26.56 -13.05 1.19
C GLN A 254 25.04 -13.01 1.38
N ASN A 255 24.48 -13.98 2.10
CA ASN A 255 23.04 -14.04 2.34
C ASN A 255 22.59 -12.91 3.29
N PRO A 256 21.87 -11.89 2.80
CA PRO A 256 21.54 -10.74 3.63
C PRO A 256 20.47 -11.03 4.69
N PHE A 257 19.79 -12.18 4.60
CA PHE A 257 18.76 -12.58 5.55
C PHE A 257 19.37 -13.38 6.71
N THR A 258 20.38 -14.21 6.47
CA THR A 258 20.95 -15.11 7.50
C THR A 258 22.32 -14.69 8.02
N SER A 259 23.04 -13.81 7.32
CA SER A 259 24.36 -13.33 7.78
C SER A 259 24.24 -12.33 8.93
N ASP A 260 25.32 -12.12 9.69
CA ASP A 260 25.37 -11.04 10.68
C ASP A 260 25.33 -9.68 9.97
N ILE A 261 24.25 -8.91 10.23
CA ILE A 261 23.99 -7.62 9.61
C ILE A 261 24.88 -6.49 10.14
N ASN A 262 25.59 -6.73 11.25
CA ASN A 262 26.52 -5.78 11.87
C ASN A 262 27.98 -6.05 11.47
N ALA A 263 28.31 -7.28 11.04
CA ALA A 263 29.65 -7.63 10.59
C ALA A 263 29.97 -7.00 9.22
N PRO A 264 31.23 -6.59 8.96
CA PRO A 264 31.66 -5.98 7.70
C PRO A 264 31.83 -7.03 6.59
N LEU A 265 30.73 -7.63 6.14
CA LEU A 265 30.74 -8.77 5.22
C LEU A 265 30.57 -8.39 3.74
N TRP A 266 30.11 -7.18 3.44
CA TRP A 266 29.77 -6.78 2.08
C TRP A 266 30.82 -5.85 1.48
N LYS A 267 31.48 -6.33 0.43
CA LYS A 267 32.43 -5.55 -0.35
C LYS A 267 31.70 -4.55 -1.24
N LEU A 268 32.12 -3.29 -1.17
CA LEU A 268 31.70 -2.24 -2.10
C LEU A 268 32.60 -2.19 -3.33
N ARG A 269 32.11 -1.57 -4.41
CA ARG A 269 32.88 -1.36 -5.65
C ARG A 269 34.14 -0.52 -5.46
N ASP A 270 34.17 0.33 -4.44
CA ASP A 270 35.33 1.14 -4.07
C ASP A 270 36.35 0.38 -3.20
N GLY A 271 36.10 -0.91 -2.92
CA GLY A 271 37.00 -1.78 -2.16
C GLY A 271 36.71 -1.85 -0.65
N ARG A 272 35.89 -0.94 -0.10
CA ARG A 272 35.53 -0.95 1.33
C ARG A 272 34.71 -2.19 1.68
N MET A 273 34.91 -2.72 2.89
CA MET A 273 34.10 -3.78 3.47
C MET A 273 33.19 -3.17 4.54
N LEU A 274 31.88 -3.23 4.35
CA LEU A 274 30.91 -2.63 5.25
C LEU A 274 29.84 -3.64 5.70
N SER A 275 29.21 -3.35 6.83
CA SER A 275 28.02 -4.05 7.28
C SER A 275 26.78 -3.60 6.52
N LEU A 276 25.71 -4.41 6.53
CA LEU A 276 24.44 -3.98 5.90
C LEU A 276 23.90 -2.71 6.54
N ARG A 277 24.07 -2.55 7.84
CA ARG A 277 23.70 -1.34 8.58
C ARG A 277 24.46 -0.10 8.12
N ALA A 278 25.78 -0.19 7.99
CA ALA A 278 26.61 0.90 7.47
C ALA A 278 26.22 1.28 6.03
N ILE A 279 25.97 0.28 5.17
CA ILE A 279 25.50 0.52 3.80
C ILE A 279 24.12 1.20 3.78
N ALA A 280 23.19 0.76 4.62
CA ALA A 280 21.87 1.38 4.72
C ALA A 280 21.94 2.83 5.23
N ALA A 281 22.85 3.11 6.18
CA ALA A 281 23.09 4.46 6.68
C ALA A 281 23.64 5.38 5.59
N GLU A 282 24.60 4.93 4.77
CA GLU A 282 25.08 5.67 3.61
C GLU A 282 23.95 5.91 2.59
N ILE A 283 23.15 4.89 2.27
CA ILE A 283 22.00 5.01 1.37
C ILE A 283 20.96 5.99 1.90
N LEU A 284 20.77 6.09 3.22
CA LEU A 284 19.78 6.97 3.83
C LEU A 284 20.07 8.46 3.57
N THR A 285 21.35 8.85 3.54
CA THR A 285 21.82 10.24 3.48
C THR A 285 21.10 11.10 2.43
N PRO A 286 21.10 10.75 1.13
CA PRO A 286 20.44 11.57 0.10
C PRO A 286 18.91 11.65 0.26
N PHE A 287 18.29 10.74 1.02
CA PHE A 287 16.83 10.65 1.14
C PHE A 287 16.27 11.29 2.42
N ARG A 288 17.11 11.60 3.42
CA ARG A 288 16.69 12.12 4.75
C ARG A 288 15.71 13.27 4.66
N ARG A 289 16.03 14.28 3.84
CA ARG A 289 15.19 15.48 3.68
C ARG A 289 13.79 15.10 3.22
N ARG A 290 13.68 14.21 2.23
CA ARG A 290 12.39 13.85 1.65
C ARG A 290 11.61 12.92 2.56
N ILE A 291 12.26 11.94 3.20
CA ILE A 291 11.65 11.10 4.22
C ILE A 291 10.98 11.96 5.30
N ARG A 292 11.71 12.92 5.89
CA ARG A 292 11.14 13.85 6.90
C ARG A 292 9.96 14.67 6.39
N GLN A 293 9.94 15.04 5.10
CA GLN A 293 8.86 15.82 4.49
C GLN A 293 7.58 14.99 4.28
N VAL A 294 7.69 13.71 3.90
CA VAL A 294 6.52 12.85 3.67
C VAL A 294 5.99 12.23 4.95
N SER A 295 6.84 12.02 5.96
CA SER A 295 6.48 11.52 7.28
C SER A 295 6.66 12.61 8.36
N ASP A 296 7.58 12.39 9.30
CA ASP A 296 7.96 13.27 10.41
C ASP A 296 9.37 12.93 10.93
N SER A 297 9.87 13.74 11.87
CA SER A 297 11.21 13.56 12.46
C SER A 297 11.33 12.23 13.22
N ASN A 298 10.32 11.88 14.03
CA ASN A 298 10.33 10.62 14.81
C ASN A 298 10.47 9.39 13.91
N THR A 299 9.80 9.37 12.76
CA THR A 299 9.92 8.27 11.80
C THR A 299 11.32 8.21 11.20
N LEU A 300 11.91 9.36 10.85
CA LEU A 300 13.29 9.41 10.34
C LEU A 300 14.30 8.97 11.41
N GLU A 301 14.14 9.44 12.66
CA GLU A 301 14.96 9.04 13.79
C GLU A 301 14.87 7.54 14.04
N HIS A 302 13.68 6.93 13.93
CA HIS A 302 13.54 5.49 14.05
C HIS A 302 14.26 4.75 12.92
N ILE A 303 14.16 5.20 11.66
CA ILE A 303 14.91 4.62 10.54
C ILE A 303 16.43 4.73 10.81
N THR A 304 16.90 5.90 11.24
CA THR A 304 18.31 6.12 11.58
C THR A 304 18.76 5.22 12.73
N ALA A 305 17.97 5.10 13.80
CA ALA A 305 18.27 4.23 14.93
C ALA A 305 18.33 2.77 14.53
N VAL A 306 17.43 2.29 13.64
CA VAL A 306 17.55 0.95 13.09
C VAL A 306 18.87 0.85 12.32
N PHE A 307 19.19 1.76 11.39
CA PHE A 307 20.44 1.65 10.63
C PHE A 307 21.71 1.81 11.47
N ALA A 308 21.65 2.45 12.64
CA ALA A 308 22.76 2.55 13.59
C ALA A 308 22.87 1.32 14.53
N GLY A 309 21.82 0.51 14.66
CA GLY A 309 21.76 -0.59 15.63
C GLY A 309 21.15 -0.20 16.98
N ASP A 310 20.78 1.07 17.17
CA ASP A 310 20.13 1.58 18.39
C ASP A 310 18.65 1.17 18.51
N ALA A 311 18.05 0.70 17.40
CA ALA A 311 16.73 0.12 17.37
C ALA A 311 16.74 -1.21 16.61
N ARG A 312 15.88 -2.15 17.05
CA ARG A 312 15.85 -3.50 16.51
C ARG A 312 15.28 -3.54 15.09
N SER A 313 15.96 -4.29 14.24
CA SER A 313 15.43 -4.92 13.02
C SER A 313 14.85 -6.29 13.39
N LEU A 314 13.94 -6.82 12.56
CA LEU A 314 13.52 -8.23 12.71
C LEU A 314 14.66 -9.22 12.39
N LEU A 315 15.74 -8.76 11.76
CA LEU A 315 16.96 -9.54 11.53
C LEU A 315 17.86 -9.65 12.78
N ASP A 316 17.61 -8.86 13.84
CA ASP A 316 18.35 -9.02 15.10
C ASP A 316 17.92 -10.26 15.90
N PHE A 317 16.77 -10.83 15.55
CA PHE A 317 16.28 -12.05 16.18
C PHE A 317 16.80 -13.29 15.43
N GLN A 318 17.06 -14.36 16.17
CA GLN A 318 17.44 -15.65 15.59
C GLN A 318 16.28 -16.28 14.81
N GLU A 319 15.07 -16.14 15.34
CA GLU A 319 13.83 -16.61 14.72
C GLU A 319 12.88 -15.44 14.45
N ARG A 320 11.97 -15.60 13.48
CA ARG A 320 10.95 -14.59 13.25
C ARG A 320 10.00 -14.52 14.45
N PRO A 321 9.44 -13.34 14.80
CA PRO A 321 8.57 -13.20 15.96
C PRO A 321 7.28 -14.01 15.85
N GLU A 322 6.74 -14.50 16.97
CA GLU A 322 5.45 -15.21 17.03
C GLU A 322 4.26 -14.40 16.50
N THR A 323 4.33 -13.06 16.58
CA THR A 323 3.33 -12.16 16.01
C THR A 323 3.18 -12.32 14.49
N TYR A 324 4.17 -12.90 13.83
CA TYR A 324 4.12 -13.30 12.43
C TYR A 324 3.14 -14.47 12.20
N ASP A 325 3.00 -15.38 13.16
CA ASP A 325 2.19 -16.60 13.06
C ASP A 325 0.75 -16.45 13.60
N ASP A 326 0.41 -15.27 14.17
CA ASP A 326 -0.95 -14.91 14.59
C ASP A 326 -1.22 -13.41 14.49
N VAL A 327 -1.17 -12.91 13.27
CA VAL A 327 -1.27 -11.49 12.95
C VAL A 327 -2.62 -10.91 13.38
N GLY A 328 -2.57 -9.72 13.98
CA GLY A 328 -3.75 -8.91 14.30
C GLY A 328 -4.38 -9.20 15.66
N ARG A 329 -3.91 -10.22 16.40
CA ARG A 329 -4.37 -10.54 17.77
C ARG A 329 -4.05 -9.41 18.76
N ALA A 330 -2.85 -8.86 18.67
CA ALA A 330 -2.43 -7.63 19.34
C ALA A 330 -1.81 -6.69 18.30
N ILE A 331 -1.96 -5.38 18.52
CA ILE A 331 -1.31 -4.37 17.68
C ILE A 331 -0.61 -3.38 18.60
N ASP A 332 0.70 -3.50 18.70
CA ASP A 332 1.53 -2.52 19.39
C ASP A 332 1.92 -1.42 18.40
N TRP A 333 1.29 -0.26 18.52
CA TRP A 333 1.61 0.92 17.72
C TRP A 333 2.92 1.60 18.15
N GLY A 334 3.54 1.16 19.24
CA GLY A 334 4.62 1.85 19.92
C GLY A 334 4.17 3.18 20.55
N ARG A 335 4.93 3.66 21.54
CA ARG A 335 4.62 4.94 22.23
C ARG A 335 4.91 6.19 21.39
N ARG A 336 5.68 6.07 20.30
CA ARG A 336 6.28 7.20 19.55
C ARG A 336 5.47 7.65 18.32
N THR A 337 4.34 7.02 18.05
CA THR A 337 3.64 7.21 16.77
C THR A 337 2.66 8.37 16.84
N ARG A 338 3.02 9.49 16.20
CA ARG A 338 2.15 10.67 16.08
C ARG A 338 0.86 10.32 15.35
N ARG A 339 -0.28 10.68 15.93
CA ARG A 339 -1.59 10.49 15.30
C ARG A 339 -1.84 11.58 14.25
N TRP A 340 -1.98 11.17 12.99
CA TRP A 340 -2.39 12.06 11.90
C TRP A 340 -3.90 11.94 11.65
N SER A 341 -4.54 13.06 11.33
CA SER A 341 -5.95 13.04 10.90
C SER A 341 -6.12 12.26 9.60
N ARG A 342 -7.32 11.69 9.40
CA ARG A 342 -7.70 11.01 8.16
C ARG A 342 -7.42 11.84 6.90
N SER A 343 -7.04 11.16 5.81
CA SER A 343 -6.84 11.80 4.50
C SER A 343 -8.17 12.26 3.88
N LYS A 344 -8.16 13.01 2.77
CA LYS A 344 -9.41 13.48 2.13
C LYS A 344 -10.12 12.28 1.49
N TYR A 345 -9.37 11.43 0.78
CA TYR A 345 -9.88 10.17 0.25
C TYR A 345 -10.41 9.25 1.33
N GLU A 346 -9.71 9.09 2.45
CA GLU A 346 -10.17 8.26 3.56
C GLU A 346 -11.52 8.74 4.11
N LYS A 347 -11.69 10.06 4.29
CA LYS A 347 -12.98 10.64 4.74
C LYS A 347 -14.12 10.35 3.77
N VAL A 348 -13.87 10.42 2.46
CA VAL A 348 -14.86 10.08 1.44
C VAL A 348 -15.17 8.59 1.47
N ILE A 349 -14.16 7.72 1.56
CA ILE A 349 -14.36 6.27 1.62
C ILE A 349 -15.20 5.88 2.84
N HIS A 350 -14.99 6.51 4.00
CA HIS A 350 -15.86 6.30 5.16
C HIS A 350 -17.33 6.69 4.92
N GLN A 351 -17.59 7.73 4.12
CA GLN A 351 -18.96 8.08 3.71
C GLN A 351 -19.54 7.05 2.74
N VAL A 352 -18.72 6.56 1.81
CA VAL A 352 -19.10 5.55 0.83
C VAL A 352 -19.48 4.22 1.51
N ILE A 353 -18.67 3.74 2.46
CA ILE A 353 -18.92 2.47 3.17
C ILE A 353 -20.08 2.57 4.17
N ALA A 354 -20.46 3.78 4.61
CA ALA A 354 -21.66 3.97 5.43
C ALA A 354 -22.96 3.66 4.66
N ARG A 355 -22.93 3.68 3.32
CA ARG A 355 -24.05 3.34 2.40
C ARG A 355 -25.32 4.18 2.54
N GLU A 356 -25.31 5.19 3.41
CA GLU A 356 -26.40 6.15 3.49
C GLU A 356 -26.55 6.91 2.16
N PRO A 357 -27.78 7.21 1.70
CA PRO A 357 -27.97 7.97 0.48
C PRO A 357 -27.25 9.32 0.54
N MET A 358 -26.26 9.51 -0.31
CA MET A 358 -25.47 10.74 -0.40
C MET A 358 -26.21 11.75 -1.29
N ARG A 359 -26.41 12.97 -0.79
CA ARG A 359 -26.90 14.07 -1.61
C ARG A 359 -25.73 14.68 -2.40
N ILE A 360 -25.81 14.64 -3.73
CA ILE A 360 -24.86 15.23 -4.66
C ILE A 360 -25.65 16.18 -5.57
N GLY A 361 -25.43 17.50 -5.39
CA GLY A 361 -26.30 18.52 -5.98
C GLY A 361 -27.74 18.40 -5.48
N GLN A 362 -28.70 18.37 -6.40
CA GLN A 362 -30.12 18.21 -6.08
C GLN A 362 -30.57 16.75 -5.99
N LYS A 363 -29.70 15.79 -6.31
CA LYS A 363 -30.03 14.37 -6.42
C LYS A 363 -29.48 13.57 -5.24
N ARG A 364 -30.15 12.47 -4.90
CA ARG A 364 -29.69 11.49 -3.90
C ARG A 364 -29.17 10.25 -4.60
N TYR A 365 -28.06 9.72 -4.11
CA TYR A 365 -27.36 8.59 -4.69
C TYR A 365 -27.04 7.55 -3.64
N ARG A 366 -27.19 6.27 -3.97
CA ARG A 366 -26.70 5.14 -3.17
C ARG A 366 -25.49 4.52 -3.85
N VAL A 367 -24.52 4.08 -3.07
CA VAL A 367 -23.32 3.39 -3.59
C VAL A 367 -23.74 2.02 -4.14
N ASP A 368 -23.35 1.72 -5.38
CA ASP A 368 -23.62 0.44 -6.05
C ASP A 368 -22.36 -0.44 -6.01
N ARG A 369 -21.20 0.13 -6.40
CA ARG A 369 -19.94 -0.61 -6.58
C ARG A 369 -18.73 0.32 -6.43
N MET A 370 -17.61 -0.23 -5.98
CA MET A 370 -16.31 0.43 -6.15
C MET A 370 -15.65 -0.04 -7.44
N ASN A 371 -15.36 0.87 -8.37
CA ASN A 371 -14.71 0.55 -9.63
C ASN A 371 -13.20 0.81 -9.53
N GLY A 372 -12.43 -0.27 -9.43
CA GLY A 372 -11.01 -0.19 -9.12
C GLY A 372 -10.78 0.52 -7.79
N TRP A 373 -9.74 1.34 -7.71
CA TRP A 373 -9.26 1.94 -6.45
C TRP A 373 -9.53 3.46 -6.35
N TYR A 374 -10.07 4.09 -7.40
CA TYR A 374 -10.26 5.53 -7.49
C TYR A 374 -11.69 5.97 -7.91
N GLN A 375 -12.51 5.05 -8.42
CA GLN A 375 -13.85 5.36 -8.89
C GLN A 375 -14.93 4.62 -8.09
N VAL A 376 -16.09 5.23 -7.98
CA VAL A 376 -17.26 4.71 -7.28
C VAL A 376 -18.47 4.85 -8.17
N ASP A 377 -19.17 3.75 -8.40
CA ASP A 377 -20.43 3.74 -9.12
C ASP A 377 -21.57 3.95 -8.13
N PHE A 378 -22.40 4.92 -8.44
CA PHE A 378 -23.60 5.25 -7.69
C PHE A 378 -24.84 5.00 -8.51
N ARG A 379 -25.95 4.77 -7.81
CA ARG A 379 -27.29 4.66 -8.36
C ARG A 379 -28.17 5.78 -7.80
N GLU A 380 -28.77 6.57 -8.68
CA GLU A 380 -29.71 7.64 -8.29
C GLU A 380 -30.95 7.03 -7.60
N VAL A 381 -31.34 7.62 -6.47
CA VAL A 381 -32.56 7.26 -5.74
C VAL A 381 -33.76 7.81 -6.51
N GLY A 382 -34.69 6.94 -6.90
CA GLY A 382 -35.83 7.28 -7.77
C GLY A 382 -35.64 6.72 -9.18
N THR A 383 -34.78 7.34 -9.99
CA THR A 383 -34.61 6.98 -11.42
C THR A 383 -33.80 5.72 -11.66
N ARG A 384 -33.08 5.22 -10.65
CA ARG A 384 -32.12 4.10 -10.74
C ARG A 384 -31.00 4.28 -11.77
N ARG A 385 -30.82 5.48 -12.35
CA ARG A 385 -29.73 5.77 -13.30
C ARG A 385 -28.38 5.64 -12.60
N ARG A 386 -27.42 5.03 -13.30
CA ARG A 386 -26.04 4.88 -12.81
C ARG A 386 -25.21 6.12 -13.12
N ARG A 387 -24.33 6.50 -12.20
CA ARG A 387 -23.33 7.54 -12.40
C ARG A 387 -22.05 7.18 -11.67
N THR A 388 -20.92 7.29 -12.35
CA THR A 388 -19.61 7.08 -11.76
C THR A 388 -19.03 8.41 -11.31
N PHE A 389 -18.46 8.44 -10.11
CA PHE A 389 -17.67 9.56 -9.60
C PHE A 389 -16.28 9.07 -9.21
N ASN A 390 -15.27 9.90 -9.38
CA ASN A 390 -13.95 9.65 -8.84
C ASN A 390 -13.77 10.27 -7.43
N LEU A 391 -12.73 9.85 -6.71
CA LEU A 391 -12.53 10.33 -5.34
C LEU A 391 -12.26 11.84 -5.25
N ASP A 392 -11.63 12.46 -6.26
CA ASP A 392 -11.41 13.91 -6.26
C ASP A 392 -12.73 14.69 -6.37
N GLU A 393 -13.63 14.27 -7.26
CA GLU A 393 -14.97 14.85 -7.40
C GLU A 393 -15.74 14.76 -6.06
N LEU A 394 -15.72 13.59 -5.43
CA LEU A 394 -16.38 13.38 -4.14
C LEU A 394 -15.78 14.24 -3.02
N VAL A 395 -14.46 14.44 -3.01
CA VAL A 395 -13.79 15.34 -2.07
C VAL A 395 -14.25 16.79 -2.29
N GLN A 396 -14.28 17.26 -3.54
CA GLN A 396 -14.71 18.62 -3.88
C GLN A 396 -16.16 18.88 -3.46
N LEU A 397 -17.06 17.94 -3.77
CA LEU A 397 -18.47 18.02 -3.39
C LEU A 397 -18.66 18.06 -1.87
N SER A 398 -17.90 17.27 -1.12
CA SER A 398 -17.94 17.27 0.35
C SER A 398 -17.47 18.60 0.95
N ALA A 399 -16.43 19.22 0.36
CA ALA A 399 -15.92 20.51 0.79
C ALA A 399 -16.90 21.67 0.50
N ALA A 400 -17.53 21.68 -0.67
CA ALA A 400 -18.56 22.67 -1.02
C ALA A 400 -19.74 22.66 -0.05
N LYS A 401 -20.21 21.46 0.34
CA LYS A 401 -21.28 21.30 1.34
C LYS A 401 -20.91 21.91 2.69
N LYS A 402 -19.67 21.71 3.16
CA LYS A 402 -19.20 22.28 4.43
C LYS A 402 -19.15 23.82 4.40
N ARG A 403 -18.67 24.40 3.29
CA ARG A 403 -18.62 25.87 3.12
C ARG A 403 -20.01 26.50 3.12
N ALA A 404 -20.98 25.87 2.46
CA ALA A 404 -22.36 26.34 2.46
C ALA A 404 -22.98 26.34 3.87
N LEU A 405 -22.75 25.27 4.65
CA LEU A 405 -23.22 25.17 6.04
C LEU A 405 -22.56 26.19 6.98
N SER A 406 -21.26 26.47 6.82
CA SER A 406 -20.59 27.49 7.63
C SER A 406 -21.07 28.91 7.31
N ALA A 407 -21.36 29.19 6.03
CA ALA A 407 -21.89 30.48 5.60
C ALA A 407 -23.32 30.73 6.09
N SER A 408 -24.18 29.70 6.12
CA SER A 408 -25.53 29.82 6.66
C SER A 408 -25.55 30.01 8.18
N THR A 409 -24.62 29.38 8.90
CA THR A 409 -24.52 29.50 10.37
C THR A 409 -24.05 30.89 10.80
N LYS A 410 -23.18 31.55 10.01
CA LYS A 410 -22.75 32.94 10.25
C LYS A 410 -23.81 34.00 9.93
N ARG A 411 -24.91 33.64 9.25
CA ARG A 411 -25.98 34.56 8.81
C ARG A 411 -27.24 34.53 9.68
N LYS A 412 -27.23 33.92 10.87
CA LYS A 412 -28.36 34.08 11.81
C LYS A 412 -28.31 35.50 12.41
N PRO A 413 -29.32 36.36 12.20
CA PRO A 413 -29.35 37.66 12.84
C PRO A 413 -29.62 37.47 14.33
N VAL A 414 -28.85 38.17 15.17
CA VAL A 414 -29.19 38.37 16.57
C VAL A 414 -30.54 39.07 16.59
N ARG A 415 -31.59 38.37 17.05
CA ARG A 415 -32.88 39.00 17.33
C ARG A 415 -32.63 40.10 18.37
N LYS A 416 -32.70 41.37 17.95
CA LYS A 416 -32.89 42.49 18.88
C LYS A 416 -34.17 42.21 19.66
N ARG A 417 -34.05 41.98 20.97
CA ARG A 417 -35.19 42.07 21.90
C ARG A 417 -35.55 43.55 21.97
N GLY A 418 -36.72 43.90 21.45
CA GLY A 418 -37.34 45.20 21.66
C GLY A 418 -37.85 45.31 23.10
N ALA A 419 -37.85 46.54 23.59
CA ALA A 419 -38.17 46.98 24.95
C ALA A 419 -39.56 46.58 25.44
#